data_AF-A0A1W1VRU2-F1
#
_entry.id   AF-A0A1W1VRU2-F1
#
_cell.length_a   1.000
_cell.length_b   1.000
_cell.length_c   1.000
_cell.angle_alpha   90.00
_cell.angle_beta   90.00
_cell.angle_gamma   90.00
#
_symmetry.space_group_name_H-M   'P 1'
#
loop_
_entity.id
_entity.type
_entity.pdbx_description
1 polymer ?
#
loop_
_entity_poly.entity_id
_entity_poly.type
_entity_poly.pdbx_seq_one_letter_code
_entity_poly.pdbx_strand_id
1 'polypeptide(L)'
;MMVTEYSDCLALRFTNIPEAEVDKTREDFELTLVLPGKQEITITVVAHRKKSGVLVVAELLLDKSTSEQCIREIAELEWHIFPASRRGKKLGPVVAYWEGWGHVVAACLPAKYGLGRRTFEKEARPDGFPYPRQVCWWPDPELWDELEDVGGLPEITERADGAAVIPFHTFSSWAAGGTGADLSVEERPAGYSAYLRRLRTALLWYVQKGRGVELEVVELLAPGLYSEKVPMQGVYVERKTPCVPYRPVGVVGPLWGVVNLFGHLGEMAPVVDCISLTVMAGNTPVEEIFVWMNPLAGDSATEEALRFIVGETKRMGLQNVIWPDTIFWFRVCRFCGDITTVVPDAN
;
A
#
# COMPACT_ATOMS: atom_id res chain seq x y z
N MET A 1 8.45 18.89 15.18
CA MET A 1 7.08 19.31 14.82
C MET A 1 6.37 19.75 16.09
N MET A 2 5.51 20.77 16.02
CA MET A 2 4.64 21.17 17.12
C MET A 2 3.18 21.08 16.67
N VAL A 3 2.37 20.27 17.36
CA VAL A 3 0.92 20.26 17.20
C VAL A 3 0.35 21.35 18.10
N THR A 4 -0.38 22.29 17.53
CA THR A 4 -1.07 23.36 18.27
C THR A 4 -2.57 23.15 18.14
N GLU A 5 -3.28 23.11 19.25
CA GLU A 5 -4.74 23.06 19.23
C GLU A 5 -5.32 24.48 19.21
N TYR A 6 -6.12 24.79 18.19
CA TYR A 6 -6.94 26.00 18.11
C TYR A 6 -8.36 25.71 18.58
N SER A 7 -9.25 26.71 18.59
CA SER A 7 -10.64 26.53 19.03
C SER A 7 -11.41 25.50 18.19
N ASP A 8 -11.12 25.44 16.89
CA ASP A 8 -11.90 24.73 15.87
C ASP A 8 -11.09 23.72 15.05
N CYS A 9 -9.76 23.74 15.14
CA CYS A 9 -8.88 22.86 14.37
C CYS A 9 -7.60 22.49 15.13
N LEU A 10 -6.88 21.51 14.59
CA LEU A 10 -5.51 21.16 14.98
C LEU A 10 -4.55 21.71 13.92
N ALA A 11 -3.43 22.27 14.36
CA ALA A 11 -2.44 22.84 13.47
C ALA A 11 -1.08 22.13 13.60
N LEU A 12 -0.59 21.60 12.49
CA LEU A 12 0.76 21.07 12.36
C LEU A 12 1.68 22.17 11.85
N ARG A 13 2.55 22.67 12.73
CA ARG A 13 3.49 23.75 12.40
C ARG A 13 4.84 23.18 11.95
N PHE A 14 5.29 23.62 10.78
CA PHE A 14 6.62 23.29 10.27
C PHE A 14 7.61 24.40 10.65
N THR A 15 8.53 24.10 11.57
CA THR A 15 9.28 25.07 12.39
C THR A 15 10.41 25.86 11.71
N ASN A 16 10.49 25.90 10.38
CA ASN A 16 11.76 26.28 9.72
C ASN A 16 11.70 27.50 8.79
N ILE A 17 10.83 28.48 9.04
CA ILE A 17 10.89 29.73 8.28
C ILE A 17 11.09 30.90 9.23
N PRO A 18 12.29 31.50 9.29
CA PRO A 18 12.52 32.72 10.06
C PRO A 18 11.52 33.79 9.63
N GLU A 19 10.83 34.44 10.59
CA GLU A 19 9.84 35.49 10.30
C GLU A 19 10.40 36.60 9.38
N ALA A 20 11.71 36.87 9.49
CA ALA A 20 12.43 37.84 8.67
C ALA A 20 12.46 37.51 7.16
N GLU A 21 12.21 36.25 6.77
CA GLU A 21 12.20 35.79 5.37
C GLU A 21 10.80 35.77 4.75
N VAL A 22 9.76 35.92 5.57
CA VAL A 22 8.37 35.75 5.19
C VAL A 22 7.72 37.09 4.90
N ASP A 23 7.14 37.22 3.71
CA ASP A 23 6.15 38.25 3.44
C ASP A 23 4.82 37.83 4.08
N LYS A 24 4.09 38.77 4.69
CA LYS A 24 2.83 38.49 5.41
C LYS A 24 1.66 38.09 4.48
N THR A 25 1.95 37.88 3.20
CA THR A 25 1.00 37.38 2.21
C THR A 25 0.79 35.88 2.43
N ARG A 26 -0.42 35.54 2.86
CA ARG A 26 -0.90 34.19 3.14
C ARG A 26 -1.73 33.68 1.96
N GLU A 27 -1.50 32.42 1.60
CA GLU A 27 -2.30 31.69 0.61
C GLU A 27 -2.68 30.33 1.21
N ASP A 28 -3.95 29.95 1.07
CA ASP A 28 -4.47 28.73 1.65
C ASP A 28 -4.93 27.78 0.53
N PHE A 29 -4.65 26.49 0.70
CA PHE A 29 -5.08 25.44 -0.22
C PHE A 29 -5.89 24.40 0.55
N GLU A 30 -7.15 24.21 0.18
CA GLU A 30 -7.99 23.14 0.72
C GLU A 30 -7.82 21.89 -0.14
N LEU A 31 -7.26 20.84 0.45
CA LEU A 31 -6.84 19.63 -0.23
C LEU A 31 -7.41 18.39 0.46
N THR A 32 -7.77 17.37 -0.32
CA THR A 32 -8.12 16.05 0.23
C THR A 32 -6.95 15.09 0.05
N LEU A 33 -6.49 14.51 1.16
CA LEU A 33 -5.46 13.48 1.20
C LEU A 33 -6.07 12.15 1.61
N VAL A 34 -5.79 11.09 0.85
CA VAL A 34 -6.17 9.72 1.20
C VAL A 34 -4.99 9.05 1.89
N LEU A 35 -5.18 8.64 3.14
CA LEU A 35 -4.17 7.98 3.97
C LEU A 35 -4.23 6.45 3.86
N PRO A 36 -3.13 5.75 4.21
CA PRO A 36 -3.14 4.30 4.45
C PRO A 36 -4.38 3.86 5.24
N GLY A 37 -5.11 2.86 4.73
CA GLY A 37 -6.39 2.43 5.29
C GLY A 37 -7.65 3.11 4.71
N LYS A 38 -7.51 3.87 3.61
CA LYS A 38 -8.62 4.53 2.89
C LYS A 38 -9.30 5.63 3.71
N GLN A 39 -8.57 6.25 4.63
CA GLN A 39 -9.09 7.40 5.37
C GLN A 39 -8.85 8.68 4.56
N GLU A 40 -9.94 9.32 4.15
CA GLU A 40 -9.88 10.63 3.49
C GLU A 40 -9.87 11.74 4.54
N ILE A 41 -8.92 12.66 4.40
CA ILE A 41 -8.77 13.80 5.31
C ILE A 41 -8.69 15.07 4.48
N THR A 42 -9.55 16.03 4.82
CA THR A 42 -9.45 17.40 4.32
C THR A 42 -8.42 18.15 5.14
N ILE A 43 -7.46 18.75 4.44
CA ILE A 43 -6.34 19.49 5.01
C ILE A 43 -6.33 20.88 4.39
N THR A 44 -6.26 21.91 5.23
CA THR A 44 -5.97 23.27 4.76
C THR A 44 -4.47 23.52 4.90
N VAL A 45 -3.79 23.61 3.76
CA VAL A 45 -2.37 23.97 3.69
C VAL A 45 -2.26 25.49 3.73
N VAL A 46 -1.75 26.02 4.84
CA VAL A 46 -1.47 27.45 4.99
C VAL A 46 -0.04 27.69 4.50
N ALA A 47 0.08 28.46 3.42
CA ALA A 47 1.34 28.81 2.81
C ALA A 47 1.66 30.29 3.00
N HIS A 48 2.94 30.57 3.24
CA HIS A 48 3.45 31.93 3.25
C HIS A 48 4.38 32.16 2.05
N ARG A 49 4.38 33.40 1.56
CA ARG A 49 5.29 33.81 0.49
C ARG A 49 6.61 34.28 1.08
N LYS A 50 7.73 33.66 0.69
CA LYS A 50 9.06 34.21 1.00
C LYS A 50 9.31 35.48 0.20
N LYS A 51 10.25 36.33 0.66
CA LYS A 51 10.74 37.50 -0.10
C LYS A 51 11.25 37.17 -1.51
N SER A 52 11.69 35.92 -1.74
CA SER A 52 12.06 35.42 -3.07
C SER A 52 10.88 35.13 -4.00
N GLY A 53 9.64 35.30 -3.51
CA GLY A 53 8.40 34.95 -4.20
C GLY A 53 8.01 33.47 -4.09
N VAL A 54 8.82 32.63 -3.46
CA VAL A 54 8.55 31.19 -3.29
C VAL A 54 7.54 30.97 -2.17
N LEU A 55 6.49 30.18 -2.45
CA LEU A 55 5.55 29.71 -1.43
C LEU A 55 6.15 28.56 -0.63
N VAL A 56 5.94 28.60 0.67
CA VAL A 56 6.38 27.58 1.62
C VAL A 56 5.25 27.27 2.58
N VAL A 57 5.07 25.99 2.91
CA VAL A 57 4.06 25.55 3.86
C VAL A 57 4.47 26.00 5.25
N ALA A 58 3.59 26.75 5.91
CA ALA A 58 3.76 27.22 7.27
C ALA A 58 3.04 26.28 8.24
N GLU A 59 1.77 25.98 7.96
CA GLU A 59 0.91 25.15 8.80
C GLU A 59 0.03 24.22 7.95
N LEU A 60 -0.38 23.09 8.53
CA LEU A 60 -1.50 22.30 8.06
C LEU A 60 -2.60 22.38 9.11
N LEU A 61 -3.80 22.77 8.71
CA LEU A 61 -4.97 22.76 9.57
C LEU A 61 -5.77 21.49 9.29
N LEU A 62 -6.09 20.78 10.36
CA LEU A 62 -6.80 19.50 10.37
C LEU A 62 -8.02 19.61 11.27
N ASP A 63 -9.05 18.83 10.97
CA ASP A 63 -10.23 18.73 11.84
C ASP A 63 -9.83 18.13 13.21
N LYS A 64 -10.48 18.59 14.30
CA LYS A 64 -10.20 18.08 15.66
C LYS A 64 -10.49 16.61 15.85
N SER A 65 -11.36 16.03 15.04
CA SER A 65 -11.65 14.59 15.03
C SER A 65 -10.56 13.75 14.36
N THR A 66 -9.55 14.38 13.75
CA THR A 66 -8.44 13.67 13.14
C THR A 66 -7.68 12.85 14.19
N SER A 67 -7.54 11.54 13.96
CA SER A 67 -6.85 10.66 14.91
C SER A 67 -5.36 10.97 15.02
N GLU A 68 -4.77 10.66 16.19
CA GLU A 68 -3.34 10.86 16.43
C GLU A 68 -2.46 10.13 15.42
N GLN A 69 -2.87 8.92 15.00
CA GLN A 69 -2.16 8.17 13.96
C GLN A 69 -2.14 8.96 12.64
N CYS A 70 -3.28 9.50 12.20
CA CYS A 70 -3.35 10.28 10.97
C CYS A 70 -2.51 11.55 11.04
N ILE A 71 -2.53 12.22 12.20
CA ILE A 71 -1.67 13.38 12.46
C ILE A 71 -0.20 12.99 12.30
N ARG A 72 0.24 11.85 12.87
CA ARG A 72 1.61 11.35 12.74
C ARG A 72 1.98 11.02 11.29
N GLU A 73 1.06 10.41 10.53
CA GLU A 73 1.26 10.12 9.10
C GLU A 73 1.47 11.40 8.27
N ILE A 74 0.62 12.40 8.48
CA ILE A 74 0.66 13.68 7.76
C ILE A 74 1.91 14.48 8.14
N ALA A 75 2.25 14.46 9.43
CA ALA A 75 3.40 15.12 10.00
C ALA A 75 4.74 14.69 9.41
N GLU A 76 4.83 13.41 9.03
CA GLU A 76 6.06 12.81 8.49
C GLU A 76 6.36 13.30 7.06
N LEU A 77 5.36 13.83 6.34
CA LEU A 77 5.52 14.21 4.94
C LEU A 77 6.29 15.53 4.76
N GLU A 78 7.15 15.57 3.74
CA GLU A 78 7.74 16.80 3.22
C GLU A 78 6.77 17.49 2.26
N TRP A 79 6.27 18.66 2.63
CA TRP A 79 5.35 19.43 1.80
C TRP A 79 6.06 20.45 0.92
N HIS A 80 5.67 20.51 -0.35
CA HIS A 80 6.23 21.41 -1.33
C HIS A 80 5.16 22.17 -2.09
N ILE A 81 5.35 23.48 -2.25
CA ILE A 81 4.56 24.32 -3.14
C ILE A 81 5.50 24.91 -4.19
N PHE A 82 5.13 24.82 -5.47
CA PHE A 82 5.90 25.40 -6.56
C PHE A 82 5.01 25.73 -7.77
N PRO A 83 5.40 26.68 -8.65
CA PRO A 83 4.64 26.98 -9.84
C PRO A 83 4.49 25.76 -10.76
N ALA A 84 3.33 25.58 -11.39
CA ALA A 84 3.06 24.47 -12.31
C ALA A 84 4.05 24.41 -13.49
N SER A 85 4.61 25.55 -13.90
CA SER A 85 5.66 25.64 -14.92
C SER A 85 6.99 24.99 -14.52
N ARG A 86 7.20 24.65 -13.24
CA ARG A 86 8.46 24.07 -12.71
C ARG A 86 8.38 22.55 -12.47
N ARG A 87 7.78 21.79 -13.40
CA ARG A 87 7.68 20.31 -13.29
C ARG A 87 9.02 19.57 -13.20
N GLY A 88 10.12 20.22 -13.57
CA GLY A 88 11.49 19.70 -13.39
C GLY A 88 12.04 19.77 -11.96
N LYS A 89 11.28 20.26 -10.98
CA LYS A 89 11.71 20.31 -9.57
C LYS A 89 12.01 18.91 -9.05
N LYS A 90 13.17 18.71 -8.43
CA LYS A 90 13.54 17.43 -7.80
C LYS A 90 12.90 17.31 -6.41
N LEU A 91 12.09 16.28 -6.21
CA LEU A 91 11.35 15.96 -4.99
C LEU A 91 11.73 14.56 -4.49
N GLY A 92 11.44 14.28 -3.22
CA GLY A 92 11.34 12.91 -2.74
C GLY A 92 10.16 12.17 -3.41
N PRO A 93 9.95 10.88 -3.08
CA PRO A 93 8.80 10.12 -3.58
C PRO A 93 7.50 10.82 -3.27
N VAL A 94 6.72 11.12 -4.30
CA VAL A 94 5.43 11.81 -4.14
C VAL A 94 4.38 10.80 -3.68
N VAL A 95 3.73 11.02 -2.54
CA VAL A 95 2.60 10.19 -2.10
C VAL A 95 1.27 10.75 -2.59
N ALA A 96 1.17 12.07 -2.70
CA ALA A 96 0.01 12.78 -3.23
C ALA A 96 0.43 14.14 -3.82
N TYR A 97 -0.31 14.62 -4.81
CA TYR A 97 -0.13 15.96 -5.35
C TYR A 97 -1.45 16.55 -5.84
N TRP A 98 -1.49 17.88 -5.90
CA TRP A 98 -2.63 18.67 -6.35
C TRP A 98 -2.12 19.77 -7.26
N GLU A 99 -2.72 19.92 -8.45
CA GLU A 99 -2.35 20.93 -9.44
C GLU A 99 -3.54 21.87 -9.66
N GLY A 100 -3.34 23.16 -9.41
CA GLY A 100 -4.40 24.16 -9.45
C GLY A 100 -3.88 25.57 -9.14
N TRP A 101 -4.61 26.61 -9.55
CA TRP A 101 -4.26 28.01 -9.25
C TRP A 101 -2.84 28.42 -9.68
N GLY A 102 -2.32 27.83 -10.76
CA GLY A 102 -0.96 28.06 -11.26
C GLY A 102 0.16 27.40 -10.44
N HIS A 103 -0.18 26.60 -9.43
CA HIS A 103 0.75 25.93 -8.52
C HIS A 103 0.55 24.42 -8.51
N VAL A 104 1.57 23.73 -8.02
CA VAL A 104 1.53 22.33 -7.59
C VAL A 104 1.82 22.32 -6.11
N VAL A 105 0.95 21.66 -5.35
CA VAL A 105 1.20 21.23 -3.98
C VAL A 105 1.52 19.75 -4.02
N ALA A 106 2.63 19.34 -3.42
CA ALA A 106 3.05 17.94 -3.37
C ALA A 106 3.41 17.54 -1.94
N ALA A 107 2.91 16.40 -1.51
CA ALA A 107 3.29 15.74 -0.27
C ALA A 107 4.24 14.58 -0.61
N CYS A 108 5.44 14.60 -0.02
CA CYS A 108 6.52 13.70 -0.37
C CYS A 108 7.01 12.93 0.85
N LEU A 109 7.54 11.73 0.64
CA LEU A 109 8.28 11.02 1.67
C LEU A 109 9.63 11.71 1.95
N PRO A 110 10.06 11.78 3.22
CA PRO A 110 11.35 12.33 3.60
C PRO A 110 12.52 11.44 3.14
N ALA A 111 13.71 12.04 3.08
CA ALA A 111 14.93 11.36 2.63
C ALA A 111 15.31 10.13 3.47
N LYS A 112 14.85 10.03 4.73
CA LYS A 112 15.13 8.87 5.60
C LYS A 112 14.58 7.56 5.02
N TYR A 113 13.57 7.62 4.16
CA TYR A 113 13.05 6.46 3.43
C TYR A 113 13.77 6.19 2.10
N GLY A 114 14.99 6.71 1.91
CA GLY A 114 16.04 6.14 1.04
C GLY A 114 15.78 6.10 -0.47
N LEU A 115 14.71 6.72 -0.96
CA LEU A 115 14.45 6.85 -2.39
C LEU A 115 15.04 8.17 -2.90
N GLY A 116 16.07 8.08 -3.73
CA GLY A 116 16.76 9.25 -4.29
C GLY A 116 15.79 10.22 -4.97
N ARG A 117 16.06 11.54 -4.86
CA ARG A 117 15.17 12.58 -5.39
C ARG A 117 15.10 12.56 -6.94
N ARG A 118 13.89 12.73 -7.48
CA ARG A 118 13.62 12.79 -8.93
C ARG A 118 12.75 13.97 -9.29
N THR A 119 12.69 14.31 -10.58
CA THR A 119 11.84 15.38 -11.10
C THR A 119 10.36 15.06 -10.83
N PHE A 120 9.56 16.06 -10.40
CA PHE A 120 8.12 15.91 -10.18
C PHE A 120 7.41 15.25 -11.35
N GLU A 121 7.76 15.60 -12.60
CA GLU A 121 7.19 14.96 -13.80
C GLU A 121 7.34 13.42 -13.82
N LYS A 122 8.42 12.88 -13.25
CA LYS A 122 8.64 11.44 -13.16
C LYS A 122 7.89 10.80 -11.99
N GLU A 123 7.68 11.56 -10.91
CA GLU A 123 6.98 11.08 -9.72
C GLU A 123 5.44 11.18 -9.86
N ALA A 124 4.94 12.11 -10.69
CA ALA A 124 3.52 12.45 -10.77
C ALA A 124 2.70 11.66 -11.81
N ARG A 125 3.33 10.80 -12.63
CA ARG A 125 2.65 10.07 -13.72
C ARG A 125 1.93 8.81 -13.19
N PRO A 126 0.60 8.72 -13.26
CA PRO A 126 -0.18 7.53 -12.88
C PRO A 126 0.16 6.29 -13.74
N ASP A 127 0.47 6.55 -15.00
CA ASP A 127 0.72 5.63 -16.11
C ASP A 127 2.21 5.32 -16.32
N GLY A 128 3.09 5.93 -15.51
CA GLY A 128 4.53 5.90 -15.72
C GLY A 128 5.30 5.83 -14.42
N PHE A 129 4.97 4.84 -13.57
CA PHE A 129 5.75 4.50 -12.39
C PHE A 129 7.16 4.14 -12.85
N PRO A 130 8.17 5.00 -12.68
CA PRO A 130 9.42 4.80 -13.39
C PRO A 130 10.28 3.72 -12.74
N TYR A 131 9.90 3.24 -11.55
CA TYR A 131 10.56 2.16 -10.81
C TYR A 131 9.52 1.41 -9.98
N PRO A 132 9.70 0.10 -9.76
CA PRO A 132 8.98 -0.57 -8.70
C PRO A 132 9.30 0.21 -7.44
N ARG A 133 8.28 0.65 -6.69
CA ARG A 133 8.49 0.97 -5.29
C ARG A 133 8.86 -0.35 -4.64
N GLN A 134 10.16 -0.67 -4.73
CA GLN A 134 10.76 -2.01 -4.57
C GLN A 134 10.39 -2.66 -3.25
N VAL A 135 9.86 -1.87 -2.31
CA VAL A 135 9.34 -2.46 -1.10
C VAL A 135 8.13 -1.74 -0.53
N CYS A 136 8.11 -0.41 -0.37
CA CYS A 136 6.96 0.29 0.23
C CYS A 136 6.65 1.64 -0.43
N TRP A 137 5.37 1.95 -0.62
CA TRP A 137 4.91 3.24 -1.16
C TRP A 137 4.73 4.31 -0.08
N TRP A 138 4.31 3.91 1.12
CA TRP A 138 4.14 4.81 2.26
C TRP A 138 4.50 4.05 3.54
N PRO A 139 5.78 4.11 3.99
CA PRO A 139 6.25 3.37 5.15
C PRO A 139 5.47 3.68 6.42
N ASP A 140 5.35 2.71 7.32
CA ASP A 140 4.82 2.89 8.68
C ASP A 140 5.86 3.64 9.53
N PRO A 141 5.60 4.89 9.97
CA PRO A 141 6.57 5.66 10.73
C PRO A 141 6.91 5.03 12.09
N GLU A 142 5.93 4.43 12.76
CA GLU A 142 6.13 3.82 14.07
C GLU A 142 7.04 2.60 13.98
N LEU A 143 6.78 1.72 13.01
CA LEU A 143 7.68 0.60 12.78
C LEU A 143 9.08 1.05 12.34
N TRP A 144 9.18 2.12 11.55
CA TRP A 144 10.49 2.63 11.15
C TRP A 144 11.33 3.06 12.36
N ASP A 145 10.71 3.79 13.29
CA ASP A 145 11.38 4.25 14.50
C ASP A 145 11.74 3.05 15.42
N GLU A 146 10.83 2.06 15.57
CA GLU A 146 11.12 0.80 16.28
C GLU A 146 12.36 0.09 15.69
N LEU A 147 12.47 0.03 14.36
CA LEU A 147 13.58 -0.63 13.67
C LEU A 147 14.90 0.13 13.82
N GLU A 148 14.89 1.46 13.85
CA GLU A 148 16.08 2.27 14.15
C GLU A 148 16.54 2.09 15.59
N ASP A 149 15.61 2.01 16.53
CA ASP A 149 15.92 1.86 17.96
C ASP A 149 16.47 0.48 18.30
N VAL A 150 15.88 -0.58 17.74
CA VAL A 150 16.23 -1.98 18.05
C VAL A 150 17.30 -2.54 17.10
N GLY A 151 17.45 -1.96 15.91
CA GLY A 151 18.38 -2.43 14.87
C GLY A 151 17.86 -3.61 14.03
N GLY A 152 16.54 -3.83 14.00
CA GLY A 152 15.88 -4.90 13.26
C GLY A 152 14.60 -5.40 13.95
N LEU A 153 13.88 -6.36 13.35
CA LEU A 153 12.76 -7.02 14.05
C LEU A 153 13.30 -8.09 15.00
N PRO A 154 12.78 -8.18 16.25
CA PRO A 154 13.21 -9.19 17.21
C PRO A 154 12.84 -10.62 16.81
N GLU A 155 11.83 -10.79 15.95
CA GLU A 155 11.30 -12.10 15.53
C GLU A 155 11.93 -12.65 14.25
N ILE A 156 12.87 -11.91 13.64
CA ILE A 156 13.54 -12.33 12.41
C ILE A 156 14.62 -13.36 12.69
N THR A 157 14.67 -14.39 11.86
CA THR A 157 15.80 -15.33 11.83
C THR A 157 16.89 -14.77 10.91
N GLU A 158 18.14 -14.78 11.36
CA GLU A 158 19.28 -14.46 10.50
C GLU A 158 19.89 -15.74 9.93
N ARG A 159 20.13 -15.76 8.62
CA ARG A 159 20.88 -16.82 7.96
C ARG A 159 22.37 -16.74 8.28
N ALA A 160 23.10 -17.82 8.01
CA ALA A 160 24.55 -17.89 8.21
C ALA A 160 25.34 -16.85 7.38
N ASP A 161 24.77 -16.34 6.29
CA ASP A 161 25.33 -15.27 5.45
C ASP A 161 24.95 -13.85 5.96
N GLY A 162 24.23 -13.75 7.07
CA GLY A 162 23.76 -12.50 7.66
C GLY A 162 22.49 -11.92 7.02
N ALA A 163 21.85 -12.65 6.10
CA ALA A 163 20.58 -12.22 5.53
C ALA A 163 19.43 -12.37 6.54
N ALA A 164 18.61 -11.33 6.65
CA ALA A 164 17.38 -11.34 7.44
C ALA A 164 16.29 -12.12 6.70
N VAL A 165 15.70 -13.12 7.36
CA VAL A 165 14.57 -13.90 6.82
C VAL A 165 13.29 -13.43 7.49
N ILE A 166 12.43 -12.77 6.71
CA ILE A 166 11.19 -12.19 7.20
C ILE A 166 10.01 -13.09 6.81
N PRO A 167 9.16 -13.51 7.77
CA PRO A 167 8.00 -14.34 7.48
C PRO A 167 6.93 -13.55 6.69
N PHE A 168 6.51 -14.12 5.57
CA PHE A 168 5.36 -13.68 4.79
C PHE A 168 4.15 -14.58 5.06
N HIS A 169 3.04 -13.98 5.43
CA HIS A 169 1.77 -14.66 5.62
C HIS A 169 0.80 -14.26 4.50
N THR A 170 0.23 -15.25 3.80
CA THR A 170 -0.93 -14.99 2.92
C THR A 170 -2.09 -14.50 3.76
N PHE A 171 -3.13 -13.95 3.12
CA PHE A 171 -4.33 -13.55 3.85
C PHE A 171 -4.88 -14.68 4.72
N SER A 172 -4.96 -15.91 4.20
CA SER A 172 -5.48 -17.05 4.97
C SER A 172 -4.58 -17.44 6.13
N SER A 173 -3.26 -17.51 5.92
CA SER A 173 -2.36 -17.91 6.99
C SER A 173 -2.26 -16.83 8.08
N TRP A 174 -2.34 -15.55 7.70
CA TRP A 174 -2.44 -14.44 8.64
C TRP A 174 -3.79 -14.43 9.38
N ALA A 175 -4.92 -14.62 8.69
CA ALA A 175 -6.24 -14.58 9.32
C ALA A 175 -6.48 -15.77 10.27
N ALA A 176 -5.78 -16.88 10.08
CA ALA A 176 -5.88 -18.08 10.91
C ALA A 176 -4.87 -18.10 12.08
N GLY A 177 -3.94 -17.14 12.19
CA GLY A 177 -2.92 -17.10 13.24
C GLY A 177 -2.55 -15.69 13.71
N GLY A 178 -1.79 -15.59 14.80
CA GLY A 178 -1.27 -14.31 15.30
C GLY A 178 -2.36 -13.23 15.48
N THR A 179 -2.04 -12.00 15.09
CA THR A 179 -2.94 -10.84 15.22
C THR A 179 -4.17 -10.89 14.32
N GLY A 180 -4.15 -11.64 13.22
CA GLY A 180 -5.29 -11.75 12.31
C GLY A 180 -6.43 -12.60 12.88
N ALA A 181 -6.10 -13.56 13.75
CA ALA A 181 -7.08 -14.42 14.41
C ALA A 181 -7.93 -13.67 15.45
N ASP A 182 -7.36 -12.62 16.07
CA ASP A 182 -8.01 -11.82 17.12
C ASP A 182 -8.96 -10.75 16.56
N LEU A 183 -8.92 -10.48 15.25
CA LEU A 183 -9.75 -9.48 14.59
C LEU A 183 -11.10 -10.05 14.14
N SER A 184 -12.15 -9.24 14.25
CA SER A 184 -13.45 -9.55 13.64
C SER A 184 -13.33 -9.65 12.12
N VAL A 185 -14.28 -10.34 11.48
CA VAL A 185 -14.29 -10.52 10.02
C VAL A 185 -14.24 -9.16 9.31
N GLU A 186 -14.97 -8.17 9.81
CA GLU A 186 -15.04 -6.82 9.27
C GLU A 186 -13.71 -6.04 9.38
N GLU A 187 -12.90 -6.33 10.41
CA GLU A 187 -11.63 -5.64 10.66
C GLU A 187 -10.45 -6.25 9.89
N ARG A 188 -10.55 -7.54 9.51
CA ARG A 188 -9.45 -8.27 8.84
C ARG A 188 -8.90 -7.59 7.58
N PRO A 189 -9.70 -7.00 6.67
CA PRO A 189 -9.14 -6.30 5.50
C PRO A 189 -8.18 -5.16 5.87
N ALA A 190 -8.56 -4.34 6.84
CA ALA A 190 -7.76 -3.22 7.32
C ALA A 190 -6.53 -3.73 8.08
N GLY A 191 -6.72 -4.74 8.95
CA GLY A 191 -5.63 -5.39 9.68
C GLY A 191 -4.58 -6.01 8.75
N TYR A 192 -5.01 -6.70 7.69
CA TYR A 192 -4.07 -7.31 6.73
C TYR A 192 -3.33 -6.25 5.91
N SER A 193 -4.01 -5.16 5.56
CA SER A 193 -3.38 -4.03 4.87
C SER A 193 -2.30 -3.38 5.76
N ALA A 194 -2.55 -3.24 7.06
CA ALA A 194 -1.57 -2.77 8.03
C ALA A 194 -0.40 -3.76 8.19
N TYR A 195 -0.67 -5.07 8.23
CA TYR A 195 0.36 -6.12 8.24
C TYR A 195 1.29 -6.00 7.02
N LEU A 196 0.73 -5.93 5.80
CA LEU A 196 1.52 -5.80 4.58
C LEU A 196 2.33 -4.51 4.56
N ARG A 197 1.75 -3.40 5.03
CA ARG A 197 2.47 -2.12 5.14
C ARG A 197 3.68 -2.24 6.08
N ARG A 198 3.50 -2.86 7.24
CA ARG A 198 4.57 -3.10 8.23
C ARG A 198 5.66 -4.00 7.66
N LEU A 199 5.28 -5.13 7.05
CA LEU A 199 6.21 -6.03 6.35
C LEU A 199 7.06 -5.26 5.33
N ARG A 200 6.40 -4.47 4.48
CA ARG A 200 7.04 -3.68 3.42
C ARG A 200 7.93 -2.57 3.98
N THR A 201 7.59 -2.01 5.13
CA THR A 201 8.42 -1.04 5.85
C THR A 201 9.70 -1.69 6.37
N ALA A 202 9.59 -2.87 7.00
CA ALA A 202 10.75 -3.61 7.50
C ALA A 202 11.69 -4.00 6.36
N LEU A 203 11.17 -4.59 5.30
CA LEU A 203 11.94 -4.92 4.11
C LEU A 203 12.67 -3.69 3.52
N LEU A 204 12.02 -2.51 3.49
CA LEU A 204 12.62 -1.27 2.99
C LEU A 204 13.80 -0.84 3.86
N TRP A 205 13.62 -0.95 5.18
CA TRP A 205 14.66 -0.63 6.15
C TRP A 205 15.89 -1.54 5.97
N TYR A 206 15.71 -2.86 5.87
CA TYR A 206 16.82 -3.81 5.67
C TYR A 206 17.59 -3.52 4.36
N VAL A 207 16.87 -3.28 3.26
CA VAL A 207 17.47 -2.91 1.96
C VAL A 207 18.32 -1.64 2.09
N GLN A 208 17.82 -0.63 2.81
CA GLN A 208 18.55 0.63 2.97
C GLN A 208 19.78 0.53 3.86
N LYS A 209 19.76 -0.36 4.85
CA LYS A 209 20.94 -0.66 5.68
C LYS A 209 21.95 -1.56 4.94
N GLY A 210 21.69 -1.90 3.67
CA GLY A 210 22.56 -2.76 2.87
C GLY A 210 22.61 -4.21 3.38
N ARG A 211 21.58 -4.63 4.13
CA ARG A 211 21.48 -5.98 4.66
C ARG A 211 20.80 -6.88 3.63
N GLY A 212 21.29 -8.11 3.48
CA GLY A 212 20.57 -9.13 2.73
C GLY A 212 19.22 -9.38 3.38
N VAL A 213 18.18 -9.56 2.57
CA VAL A 213 16.83 -9.82 3.06
C VAL A 213 16.12 -10.79 2.14
N GLU A 214 15.41 -11.74 2.73
CA GLU A 214 14.61 -12.74 2.04
C GLU A 214 13.23 -12.84 2.69
N LEU A 215 12.24 -13.22 1.88
CA LEU A 215 10.91 -13.55 2.36
C LEU A 215 10.71 -15.06 2.39
N GLU A 216 10.05 -15.53 3.43
CA GLU A 216 9.72 -16.94 3.60
C GLU A 216 8.21 -17.06 3.83
N VAL A 217 7.52 -17.73 2.91
CA VAL A 217 6.08 -17.97 3.03
C VAL A 217 5.84 -18.91 4.20
N VAL A 218 5.00 -18.49 5.13
CA VAL A 218 4.58 -19.27 6.28
C VAL A 218 3.19 -19.83 6.00
N GLU A 219 3.14 -21.11 5.63
CA GLU A 219 1.90 -21.84 5.43
C GLU A 219 1.42 -22.44 6.76
N LEU A 220 0.12 -22.39 7.05
CA LEU A 220 -0.44 -23.11 8.18
C LEU A 220 -1.00 -24.44 7.68
N LEU A 221 -0.43 -25.56 8.13
CA LEU A 221 -0.94 -26.89 7.78
C LEU A 221 -2.33 -27.17 8.42
N ALA A 222 -2.57 -26.57 9.58
CA ALA A 222 -3.87 -26.48 10.25
C ALA A 222 -3.80 -25.35 11.30
N PRO A 223 -4.94 -24.87 11.85
CA PRO A 223 -4.91 -23.93 12.97
C PRO A 223 -4.03 -24.45 14.12
N GLY A 224 -2.91 -23.78 14.39
CA GLY A 224 -1.96 -24.13 15.45
C GLY A 224 -0.97 -25.27 15.14
N LEU A 225 -0.86 -25.77 13.90
CA LEU A 225 0.15 -26.78 13.51
C LEU A 225 1.25 -26.20 12.62
N TYR A 226 2.46 -26.77 12.79
CA TYR A 226 3.74 -26.34 12.20
C TYR A 226 3.63 -25.81 10.77
N SER A 227 4.36 -24.74 10.52
CA SER A 227 4.47 -24.14 9.21
C SER A 227 5.53 -24.81 8.38
N GLU A 228 5.18 -25.16 7.14
CA GLU A 228 6.20 -25.26 6.10
C GLU A 228 6.62 -23.83 5.79
N LYS A 229 7.94 -23.63 5.75
CA LYS A 229 8.51 -22.35 5.38
C LYS A 229 9.19 -22.49 4.04
N VAL A 230 8.71 -21.73 3.06
CA VAL A 230 9.18 -21.81 1.67
C VAL A 230 9.75 -20.46 1.24
N PRO A 231 10.99 -20.39 0.74
CA PRO A 231 11.53 -19.14 0.21
C PRO A 231 10.64 -18.56 -0.90
N MET A 232 10.22 -17.31 -0.73
CA MET A 232 9.42 -16.61 -1.72
C MET A 232 10.36 -16.02 -2.78
N GLN A 233 10.43 -16.63 -3.97
CA GLN A 233 11.31 -16.14 -5.04
C GLN A 233 10.71 -14.88 -5.72
N GLY A 234 9.83 -15.06 -6.70
CA GLY A 234 9.13 -13.96 -7.37
C GLY A 234 7.66 -13.89 -6.97
N VAL A 235 6.97 -15.03 -7.01
CA VAL A 235 5.57 -15.15 -6.61
C VAL A 235 5.32 -16.39 -5.76
N TYR A 236 4.22 -16.40 -5.02
CA TYR A 236 3.69 -17.56 -4.33
C TYR A 236 2.23 -17.78 -4.73
N VAL A 237 1.86 -19.02 -5.05
CA VAL A 237 0.53 -19.36 -5.56
C VAL A 237 -0.26 -20.11 -4.49
N GLU A 238 -1.41 -19.56 -4.14
CA GLU A 238 -2.37 -20.13 -3.21
C GLU A 238 -3.65 -20.47 -3.97
N ARG A 239 -4.11 -21.73 -3.90
CA ARG A 239 -5.37 -22.17 -4.51
C ARG A 239 -6.41 -22.40 -3.43
N LYS A 240 -7.64 -21.96 -3.68
CA LYS A 240 -8.76 -22.08 -2.75
C LYS A 240 -10.00 -22.59 -3.44
N THR A 241 -10.79 -23.32 -2.66
CA THR A 241 -12.18 -23.61 -3.00
C THR A 241 -13.03 -22.44 -2.49
N PRO A 242 -13.75 -21.73 -3.38
CA PRO A 242 -14.55 -20.59 -2.97
C PRO A 242 -15.62 -20.98 -1.94
N CYS A 243 -15.88 -20.08 -1.00
CA CYS A 243 -16.94 -20.26 -0.02
C CYS A 243 -18.31 -20.07 -0.69
N VAL A 244 -18.88 -21.14 -1.23
CA VAL A 244 -20.24 -21.17 -1.76
C VAL A 244 -21.21 -21.81 -0.77
N PRO A 245 -22.41 -21.24 -0.55
CA PRO A 245 -23.43 -21.90 0.25
C PRO A 245 -23.75 -23.25 -0.39
N TYR A 246 -23.66 -24.34 0.38
CA TYR A 246 -23.86 -25.75 -0.02
C TYR A 246 -24.95 -25.90 -1.09
N ARG A 247 -24.56 -25.87 -2.35
CA ARG A 247 -25.32 -26.40 -3.48
C ARG A 247 -24.39 -27.39 -4.16
N PRO A 248 -24.76 -28.66 -4.28
CA PRO A 248 -24.02 -29.57 -5.14
C PRO A 248 -24.05 -28.98 -6.55
N VAL A 249 -22.93 -28.40 -6.97
CA VAL A 249 -22.80 -27.83 -8.31
C VAL A 249 -22.65 -29.02 -9.25
N GLY A 250 -23.76 -29.40 -9.90
CA GLY A 250 -23.62 -30.00 -11.22
C GLY A 250 -23.03 -28.92 -12.11
N VAL A 251 -21.72 -28.97 -12.35
CA VAL A 251 -21.04 -28.01 -13.24
C VAL A 251 -21.54 -28.29 -14.66
N VAL A 252 -22.59 -27.59 -15.07
CA VAL A 252 -23.15 -27.67 -16.42
C VAL A 252 -23.11 -26.27 -17.01
N GLY A 253 -22.00 -25.92 -17.65
CA GLY A 253 -21.84 -24.64 -18.32
C GLY A 253 -20.40 -24.35 -18.76
N PRO A 254 -20.20 -23.41 -19.70
CA PRO A 254 -18.87 -22.95 -20.08
C PRO A 254 -18.17 -22.24 -18.92
N LEU A 255 -16.86 -22.46 -18.79
CA LEU A 255 -16.04 -21.78 -17.80
C LEU A 255 -15.63 -20.39 -18.29
N TRP A 256 -15.67 -19.42 -17.40
CA TRP A 256 -15.13 -18.08 -17.60
C TRP A 256 -14.36 -17.63 -16.35
N GLY A 257 -13.59 -16.55 -16.47
CA GLY A 257 -12.71 -16.07 -15.41
C GLY A 257 -12.87 -14.58 -15.12
N VAL A 258 -12.60 -14.19 -13.88
CA VAL A 258 -12.41 -12.79 -13.48
C VAL A 258 -11.03 -12.66 -12.84
N VAL A 259 -10.22 -11.76 -13.36
CA VAL A 259 -8.94 -11.40 -12.74
C VAL A 259 -9.17 -10.24 -11.79
N ASN A 260 -8.56 -10.23 -10.62
CA ASN A 260 -8.56 -9.08 -9.72
C ASN A 260 -7.13 -8.71 -9.36
N LEU A 261 -6.88 -7.41 -9.24
CA LEU A 261 -5.64 -6.86 -8.71
C LEU A 261 -5.94 -6.36 -7.29
N PHE A 262 -5.20 -6.82 -6.29
CA PHE A 262 -5.34 -6.38 -4.90
C PHE A 262 -4.10 -5.63 -4.44
N GLY A 263 -4.31 -4.58 -3.65
CA GLY A 263 -3.24 -3.82 -3.00
C GLY A 263 -3.62 -3.37 -1.59
N HIS A 264 -2.65 -3.36 -0.67
CA HIS A 264 -2.82 -2.87 0.71
C HIS A 264 -3.06 -1.35 0.79
N LEU A 265 -2.81 -0.63 -0.30
CA LEU A 265 -3.16 0.78 -0.48
C LEU A 265 -4.30 0.98 -1.50
N GLY A 266 -4.88 -0.11 -2.01
CA GLY A 266 -5.92 -0.12 -3.03
C GLY A 266 -5.67 0.86 -4.18
N GLU A 267 -6.60 1.80 -4.37
CA GLU A 267 -6.55 2.79 -5.46
C GLU A 267 -5.56 3.95 -5.21
N MET A 268 -5.02 4.10 -3.99
CA MET A 268 -4.13 5.22 -3.66
C MET A 268 -2.74 5.08 -4.29
N ALA A 269 -2.35 3.85 -4.62
CA ALA A 269 -1.09 3.55 -5.26
C ALA A 269 -1.25 2.31 -6.14
N PRO A 270 -0.72 2.28 -7.37
CA PRO A 270 -0.77 1.13 -8.25
C PRO A 270 0.20 0.02 -7.81
N VAL A 271 0.29 -0.22 -6.51
CA VAL A 271 1.12 -1.29 -5.97
C VAL A 271 0.22 -2.48 -5.76
N VAL A 272 0.35 -3.45 -6.66
CA VAL A 272 -0.33 -4.73 -6.54
C VAL A 272 0.45 -5.60 -5.55
N ASP A 273 -0.23 -6.19 -4.57
CA ASP A 273 0.29 -7.18 -3.61
C ASP A 273 -0.11 -8.61 -4.01
N CYS A 274 -1.28 -8.76 -4.62
CA CYS A 274 -1.81 -10.05 -5.05
C CYS A 274 -2.63 -9.91 -6.33
N ILE A 275 -2.48 -10.86 -7.25
CA ILE A 275 -3.37 -11.02 -8.41
C ILE A 275 -4.20 -12.27 -8.18
N SER A 276 -5.51 -12.19 -8.31
CA SER A 276 -6.36 -13.38 -8.27
C SER A 276 -7.00 -13.72 -9.61
N LEU A 277 -7.31 -14.99 -9.82
CA LEU A 277 -8.20 -15.49 -10.87
C LEU A 277 -9.33 -16.28 -10.20
N THR A 278 -10.56 -15.81 -10.38
CA THR A 278 -11.77 -16.51 -9.98
C THR A 278 -12.35 -17.22 -11.18
N VAL A 279 -12.42 -18.54 -11.11
CA VAL A 279 -13.01 -19.39 -12.15
C VAL A 279 -14.49 -19.56 -11.85
N MET A 280 -15.31 -19.31 -12.86
CA MET A 280 -16.76 -19.30 -12.76
C MET A 280 -17.36 -20.37 -13.68
N ALA A 281 -18.35 -21.10 -13.17
CA ALA A 281 -19.23 -21.96 -13.95
C ALA A 281 -20.66 -21.39 -13.90
N GLY A 282 -21.10 -20.76 -14.99
CA GLY A 282 -22.27 -19.88 -14.93
C GLY A 282 -22.02 -18.77 -13.89
N ASN A 283 -22.92 -18.60 -12.92
CA ASN A 283 -22.77 -17.59 -11.87
C ASN A 283 -22.17 -18.14 -10.56
N THR A 284 -21.58 -19.33 -10.59
CA THR A 284 -21.02 -19.98 -9.40
C THR A 284 -19.50 -20.02 -9.47
N PRO A 285 -18.77 -19.45 -8.49
CA PRO A 285 -17.33 -19.61 -8.42
C PRO A 285 -17.00 -21.06 -8.08
N VAL A 286 -16.02 -21.64 -8.79
CA VAL A 286 -15.61 -23.05 -8.63
C VAL A 286 -14.17 -23.20 -8.18
N GLU A 287 -13.31 -22.24 -8.48
CA GLU A 287 -11.91 -22.21 -8.05
C GLU A 287 -11.46 -20.76 -7.91
N GLU A 288 -10.66 -20.47 -6.88
CA GLU A 288 -9.97 -19.20 -6.72
C GLU A 288 -8.46 -19.44 -6.65
N ILE A 289 -7.71 -18.70 -7.44
CA ILE A 289 -6.25 -18.75 -7.48
C ILE A 289 -5.75 -17.37 -7.05
N PHE A 290 -4.88 -17.31 -6.07
CA PHE A 290 -4.22 -16.09 -5.61
C PHE A 290 -2.72 -16.21 -5.89
N VAL A 291 -2.16 -15.20 -6.53
CA VAL A 291 -0.74 -15.10 -6.84
C VAL A 291 -0.17 -13.92 -6.07
N TRP A 292 0.44 -14.22 -4.94
CA TRP A 292 1.08 -13.28 -4.03
C TRP A 292 2.45 -12.88 -4.59
N MET A 293 2.74 -11.58 -4.65
CA MET A 293 4.00 -11.09 -5.19
C MET A 293 5.04 -10.86 -4.11
N ASN A 294 6.29 -11.25 -4.39
CA ASN A 294 7.42 -10.85 -3.56
C ASN A 294 7.69 -9.35 -3.81
N PRO A 295 7.48 -8.46 -2.83
CA PRO A 295 7.76 -7.04 -3.00
C PRO A 295 9.20 -6.78 -3.44
N LEU A 296 10.18 -7.55 -2.95
CA LEU A 296 11.61 -7.38 -3.28
C LEU A 296 11.94 -7.61 -4.76
N ALA A 297 11.11 -8.40 -5.47
CA ALA A 297 11.29 -8.66 -6.89
C ALA A 297 10.75 -7.53 -7.78
N GLY A 298 10.03 -6.55 -7.23
CA GLY A 298 9.52 -5.41 -7.99
C GLY A 298 8.65 -5.82 -9.19
N ASP A 299 8.81 -5.11 -10.31
CA ASP A 299 7.96 -5.29 -11.50
C ASP A 299 8.02 -6.70 -12.09
N SER A 300 9.15 -7.42 -11.92
CA SER A 300 9.27 -8.78 -12.44
C SER A 300 8.31 -9.76 -11.74
N ALA A 301 7.97 -9.52 -10.47
CA ALA A 301 6.95 -10.32 -9.78
C ALA A 301 5.56 -10.12 -10.38
N THR A 302 5.22 -8.88 -10.76
CA THR A 302 3.95 -8.59 -11.45
C THR A 302 3.90 -9.25 -12.82
N GLU A 303 4.98 -9.17 -13.61
CA GLU A 303 5.06 -9.84 -14.90
C GLU A 303 4.99 -11.38 -14.78
N GLU A 304 5.63 -11.95 -13.76
CA GLU A 304 5.55 -13.37 -13.46
C GLU A 304 4.13 -13.79 -13.05
N ALA A 305 3.48 -13.02 -12.18
CA ALA A 305 2.11 -13.26 -11.75
C ALA A 305 1.12 -13.21 -12.93
N LEU A 306 1.21 -12.19 -13.79
CA LEU A 306 0.38 -12.07 -14.98
C LEU A 306 0.60 -13.23 -15.95
N ARG A 307 1.86 -13.64 -16.18
CA ARG A 307 2.16 -14.81 -17.02
C ARG A 307 1.57 -16.09 -16.44
N PHE A 308 1.64 -16.27 -15.12
CA PHE A 308 1.03 -17.40 -14.44
C PHE A 308 -0.49 -17.43 -14.65
N ILE A 309 -1.18 -16.31 -14.40
CA ILE A 309 -2.64 -16.20 -14.61
C ILE A 309 -3.02 -16.49 -16.07
N VAL A 310 -2.32 -15.91 -17.05
CA VAL A 310 -2.56 -16.19 -18.48
C VAL A 310 -2.33 -17.68 -18.80
N GLY A 311 -1.33 -18.31 -18.19
CA GLY A 311 -1.12 -19.76 -18.30
C GLY A 311 -2.32 -20.57 -17.78
N GLU A 312 -2.85 -20.20 -16.60
CA GLU A 312 -3.98 -20.86 -15.97
C GLU A 312 -5.27 -20.71 -16.77
N THR A 313 -5.57 -19.50 -17.27
CA THR A 313 -6.74 -19.26 -18.12
C THR A 313 -6.74 -20.17 -19.37
N LYS A 314 -5.58 -20.38 -19.99
CA LYS A 314 -5.42 -21.29 -21.13
C LYS A 314 -5.55 -22.76 -20.73
N ARG A 315 -4.88 -23.15 -19.64
CA ARG A 315 -4.89 -24.53 -19.12
C ARG A 315 -6.32 -24.99 -18.78
N MET A 316 -7.13 -24.10 -18.23
CA MET A 316 -8.52 -24.37 -17.84
C MET A 316 -9.52 -24.24 -19.00
N GLY A 317 -9.09 -23.75 -20.17
CA GLY A 317 -9.98 -23.55 -21.31
C GLY A 317 -11.06 -22.49 -21.08
N LEU A 318 -10.73 -21.42 -20.35
CA LEU A 318 -11.69 -20.34 -20.07
C LEU A 318 -12.07 -19.62 -21.37
N GLN A 319 -13.36 -19.49 -21.64
CA GLN A 319 -13.85 -18.90 -22.90
C GLN A 319 -13.83 -17.37 -22.86
N ASN A 320 -14.08 -16.78 -21.69
CA ASN A 320 -14.08 -15.35 -21.46
C ASN A 320 -13.28 -15.05 -20.18
N VAL A 321 -12.46 -13.99 -20.20
CA VAL A 321 -11.73 -13.52 -19.02
C VAL A 321 -11.93 -12.03 -18.89
N ILE A 322 -12.47 -11.59 -17.75
CA ILE A 322 -12.67 -10.18 -17.43
C ILE A 322 -11.45 -9.65 -16.69
N TRP A 323 -10.92 -8.53 -17.16
CA TRP A 323 -9.78 -7.82 -16.57
C TRP A 323 -10.25 -6.42 -16.15
N PRO A 324 -10.48 -6.16 -14.86
CA PRO A 324 -10.78 -4.82 -14.37
C PRO A 324 -9.49 -3.98 -14.35
N ASP A 325 -9.60 -2.74 -14.83
CA ASP A 325 -8.49 -1.76 -14.84
C ASP A 325 -8.31 -1.07 -13.47
N THR A 326 -8.62 -1.75 -12.37
CA THR A 326 -8.64 -1.16 -11.02
C THR A 326 -7.98 -2.10 -10.01
N ILE A 327 -7.21 -1.51 -9.10
CA ILE A 327 -6.66 -2.22 -7.95
C ILE A 327 -7.61 -2.09 -6.78
N PHE A 328 -8.13 -3.21 -6.32
CA PHE A 328 -9.05 -3.28 -5.20
C PHE A 328 -8.30 -3.31 -3.88
N TRP A 329 -8.93 -2.73 -2.87
CA TRP A 329 -8.64 -3.07 -1.48
C TRP A 329 -8.99 -4.53 -1.22
N PHE A 330 -8.30 -5.16 -0.27
CA PHE A 330 -8.69 -6.46 0.23
C PHE A 330 -10.15 -6.44 0.72
N ARG A 331 -10.89 -7.51 0.43
CA ARG A 331 -12.26 -7.73 0.88
C ARG A 331 -12.36 -9.14 1.38
N VAL A 332 -13.28 -9.38 2.32
CA VAL A 332 -13.51 -10.72 2.86
C VAL A 332 -14.95 -11.17 2.68
N CYS A 333 -15.13 -12.47 2.56
CA CYS A 333 -16.43 -13.12 2.66
C CYS A 333 -16.93 -13.01 4.10
N ARG A 334 -18.15 -12.49 4.30
CA ARG A 334 -18.76 -12.36 5.63
C ARG A 334 -19.02 -13.71 6.33
N PHE A 335 -19.01 -14.82 5.59
CA PHE A 335 -19.30 -16.14 6.15
C PHE A 335 -18.04 -16.88 6.61
N CYS A 336 -17.03 -17.00 5.75
CA CYS A 336 -15.77 -17.70 6.11
C CYS A 336 -14.67 -16.76 6.61
N GLY A 337 -14.82 -15.45 6.42
CA GLY A 337 -13.81 -14.46 6.80
C GLY A 337 -12.52 -14.53 5.99
N ASP A 338 -12.51 -15.25 4.86
CA ASP A 338 -11.39 -15.31 3.91
C ASP A 338 -11.53 -14.24 2.82
N ILE A 339 -10.43 -13.93 2.14
CA ILE A 339 -10.38 -13.00 1.02
C ILE A 339 -11.42 -13.39 -0.05
N THR A 340 -12.13 -12.41 -0.58
CA THR A 340 -13.13 -12.60 -1.64
C THR A 340 -12.83 -11.72 -2.84
N THR A 341 -13.19 -12.22 -4.00
CA THR A 341 -12.94 -11.58 -5.29
C THR A 341 -14.13 -10.74 -5.73
N VAL A 342 -13.86 -9.65 -6.47
CA VAL A 342 -14.92 -8.81 -7.01
C VAL A 342 -15.37 -9.43 -8.32
N VAL A 343 -16.57 -10.01 -8.33
CA VAL A 343 -17.20 -10.52 -9.54
C VAL A 343 -18.21 -9.47 -10.00
N PRO A 344 -18.05 -8.87 -11.20
CA PRO A 344 -19.07 -8.00 -11.76
C PRO A 344 -20.39 -8.76 -11.88
N ASP A 345 -21.51 -8.09 -11.66
CA ASP A 345 -22.82 -8.68 -11.95
C ASP A 345 -22.83 -9.15 -13.41
N ALA A 346 -23.12 -10.44 -13.63
CA ALA A 346 -23.26 -10.99 -14.96
C ALA A 346 -24.54 -10.40 -15.57
N ASN A 347 -24.38 -9.38 -16.42
CA ASN A 347 -25.47 -8.81 -17.23
C ASN A 347 -26.05 -9.83 -18.19
#